data_AF-A0A9D6UJK4-F1
#
_entry.id   AF-A0A9D6UJK4-F1
#
_cell.length_a   1.000
_cell.length_b   1.000
_cell.length_c   1.000
_cell.angle_alpha   90.00
_cell.angle_beta   90.00
_cell.angle_gamma   90.00
#
_symmetry.space_group_name_H-M   'P 1'
#
loop_
_entity.id
_entity.type
_entity.pdbx_description
1 polymer ?
#
loop_
_entity_poly.entity_id
_entity_poly.type
_entity_poly.pdbx_seq_one_letter_code
_entity_poly.pdbx_strand_id
1 'polypeptide(L)'
;MTKAIEQLKSGLTVGYAALGFHGGVAGSVKQQVHDGDTINVRTIGNFGVRFLGVDAPEISFTLPGENRFTGLSNNRWEEFLANPFGDDLSLSTGLLSYLQEKVGPGAAMNHHNHAEAAEDALEQELFKDLSVLGKSEEDFQFFLVFAHEIMDRYGRLLCFINRHQPDPSAPESRPATYNERLLKAGKVIPYFIWPNINPFRKQKSIVEAVIPLGKANDIANKEETLRSARQWLRDAREQKIGIFDVANPLRLLPFEVRFLAQRHPPNRWVIDLGKDDNILIKPQEYYTIPNVEDRLFIPEEYVPLFVEKGWQRQE
;
A
#
# COMPACT_ATOMS: atom_id res chain seq x y z
N MET A 1 -19.84 6.56 10.52
CA MET A 1 -20.32 5.23 10.09
C MET A 1 -19.55 4.17 10.85
N THR A 2 -20.22 3.11 11.30
CA THR A 2 -19.59 2.00 12.02
C THR A 2 -18.72 1.19 11.03
N LYS A 3 -17.49 0.85 11.41
CA LYS A 3 -16.63 -0.03 10.62
C LYS A 3 -17.07 -1.49 10.82
N ALA A 4 -17.09 -2.28 9.75
CA ALA A 4 -17.40 -3.70 9.85
C ALA A 4 -16.29 -4.50 10.56
N ILE A 5 -15.03 -4.05 10.43
CA ILE A 5 -13.90 -4.53 11.22
C ILE A 5 -13.12 -3.32 11.73
N GLU A 6 -12.68 -3.39 12.99
CA GLU A 6 -11.83 -2.35 13.58
C GLU A 6 -10.80 -2.94 14.56
N GLN A 7 -9.75 -2.16 14.82
CA GLN A 7 -8.79 -2.46 15.89
C GLN A 7 -9.17 -1.67 17.14
N LEU A 8 -9.44 -2.40 18.23
CA LEU A 8 -9.72 -1.83 19.54
C LEU A 8 -8.45 -1.22 20.16
N LYS A 9 -8.61 -0.39 21.19
CA LYS A 9 -7.48 0.17 21.96
C LYS A 9 -6.57 -0.89 22.58
N SER A 10 -7.09 -2.09 22.82
CA SER A 10 -6.32 -3.24 23.31
C SER A 10 -5.39 -3.86 22.24
N GLY A 11 -5.48 -3.42 20.99
CA GLY A 11 -4.79 -4.02 19.85
C GLY A 11 -5.54 -5.19 19.20
N LEU A 12 -6.63 -5.65 19.82
CA LEU A 12 -7.49 -6.72 19.27
C LEU A 12 -8.27 -6.21 18.06
N THR A 13 -8.21 -6.96 16.96
CA THR A 13 -9.06 -6.73 15.79
C THR A 13 -10.38 -7.48 15.95
N VAL A 14 -11.50 -6.77 15.82
CA VAL A 14 -12.86 -7.31 15.98
C VAL A 14 -13.70 -7.04 14.73
N GLY A 15 -14.69 -7.90 14.48
CA GLY A 15 -15.62 -7.78 13.36
C GLY A 15 -17.07 -7.86 13.78
N TYR A 16 -17.95 -7.20 13.02
CA TYR A 16 -19.38 -7.10 13.27
C TYR A 16 -20.17 -7.58 12.05
N ALA A 17 -21.01 -8.59 12.25
CA ALA A 17 -21.77 -9.22 11.19
C ALA A 17 -23.18 -9.60 11.63
N ALA A 18 -24.10 -9.69 10.67
CA ALA A 18 -25.46 -10.18 10.83
C ALA A 18 -25.67 -11.43 9.96
N LEU A 19 -26.80 -12.13 10.12
CA LEU A 19 -27.16 -13.25 9.23
C LEU A 19 -27.14 -12.80 7.77
N GLY A 20 -26.53 -13.63 6.91
CA GLY A 20 -26.42 -13.39 5.48
C GLY A 20 -27.78 -13.29 4.77
N PHE A 21 -27.76 -12.92 3.50
CA PHE A 21 -28.98 -12.77 2.71
C PHE A 21 -29.44 -14.12 2.13
N HIS A 22 -30.75 -14.29 2.00
CA HIS A 22 -31.40 -15.36 1.23
C HIS A 22 -32.62 -14.77 0.52
N GLY A 23 -32.65 -14.79 -0.81
CA GLY A 23 -33.72 -14.15 -1.59
C GLY A 23 -33.82 -12.63 -1.39
N GLY A 24 -32.69 -11.94 -1.16
CA GLY A 24 -32.64 -10.49 -0.98
C GLY A 24 -33.03 -9.98 0.42
N VAL A 25 -33.44 -10.87 1.34
CA VAL A 25 -33.73 -10.53 2.75
C VAL A 25 -32.82 -11.30 3.70
N ALA A 26 -32.76 -10.90 4.97
CA ALA A 26 -31.97 -11.63 5.96
C ALA A 26 -32.46 -13.08 6.05
N GLY A 27 -31.53 -14.03 5.91
CA GLY A 27 -31.84 -15.45 6.02
C GLY A 27 -32.06 -15.89 7.46
N SER A 28 -32.78 -16.99 7.63
CA SER A 28 -32.91 -17.68 8.91
C SER A 28 -31.61 -18.38 9.30
N VAL A 29 -31.46 -18.73 10.58
CA VAL A 29 -30.33 -19.52 11.09
C VAL A 29 -30.14 -20.80 10.25
N LYS A 30 -31.23 -21.54 9.97
CA LYS A 30 -31.18 -22.78 9.18
C LYS A 30 -30.68 -22.58 7.74
N GLN A 31 -30.90 -21.40 7.15
CA GLN A 31 -30.43 -21.08 5.79
C GLN A 31 -28.97 -20.65 5.75
N GLN A 32 -28.46 -20.08 6.85
CA GLN A 32 -27.13 -19.48 6.89
C GLN A 32 -26.09 -20.41 7.53
N VAL A 33 -26.50 -21.30 8.44
CA VAL A 33 -25.65 -22.34 9.01
C VAL A 33 -25.57 -23.50 8.01
N HIS A 34 -24.37 -23.78 7.51
CA HIS A 34 -24.14 -24.91 6.62
C HIS A 34 -23.94 -26.21 7.41
N ASP A 35 -23.09 -26.14 8.45
CA ASP A 35 -22.71 -27.22 9.35
C ASP A 35 -22.33 -26.63 10.74
N GLY A 36 -21.51 -27.33 11.53
CA GLY A 36 -21.13 -26.91 12.88
C GLY A 36 -20.01 -25.87 12.95
N ASP A 37 -19.32 -25.55 11.86
CA ASP A 37 -18.19 -24.62 11.84
C ASP A 37 -18.32 -23.48 10.81
N THR A 38 -19.36 -23.51 9.97
CA THR A 38 -19.56 -22.53 8.90
C THR A 38 -20.93 -21.83 8.98
N ILE A 39 -20.90 -20.50 9.08
CA ILE A 39 -22.09 -19.62 9.04
C ILE A 39 -21.88 -18.51 8.00
N ASN A 40 -22.85 -18.37 7.09
CA ASN A 40 -22.89 -17.28 6.12
C ASN A 40 -23.42 -15.99 6.78
N VAL A 41 -22.64 -14.91 6.65
CA VAL A 41 -22.94 -13.62 7.29
C VAL A 41 -22.87 -12.47 6.29
N ARG A 42 -23.56 -11.38 6.60
CA ARG A 42 -23.40 -10.08 5.95
C ARG A 42 -22.76 -9.10 6.93
N THR A 43 -22.03 -8.13 6.41
CA THR A 43 -21.33 -7.15 7.25
C THR A 43 -22.30 -6.16 7.88
N ILE A 44 -21.95 -5.68 9.08
CA ILE A 44 -22.59 -4.51 9.69
C ILE A 44 -21.61 -3.34 9.58
N GLY A 45 -21.88 -2.40 8.68
CA GLY A 45 -21.00 -1.26 8.40
C GLY A 45 -20.08 -1.48 7.20
N ASN A 46 -19.07 -0.61 7.07
CA ASN A 46 -18.21 -0.54 5.89
C ASN A 46 -16.85 -1.19 6.14
N PHE A 47 -16.25 -1.74 5.08
CA PHE A 47 -14.83 -2.08 5.07
C PHE A 47 -13.99 -0.94 4.51
N GLY A 48 -12.83 -0.73 5.11
CA GLY A 48 -11.76 -0.02 4.41
C GLY A 48 -11.06 -0.96 3.44
N VAL A 49 -10.65 -0.44 2.29
CA VAL A 49 -9.81 -1.15 1.33
C VAL A 49 -8.50 -0.38 1.21
N ARG A 50 -7.36 -1.07 1.24
CA ARG A 50 -6.05 -0.52 0.95
C ARG A 50 -5.47 -1.21 -0.28
N PHE A 51 -4.99 -0.38 -1.20
CA PHE A 51 -4.41 -0.83 -2.46
C PHE A 51 -3.07 -1.52 -2.18
N LEU A 52 -2.91 -2.75 -2.67
CA LEU A 52 -1.64 -3.47 -2.63
C LEU A 52 -0.63 -2.89 -3.63
N GLY A 53 0.64 -3.04 -3.28
CA GLY A 53 1.77 -2.70 -4.15
C GLY A 53 2.04 -1.21 -4.33
N VAL A 54 1.20 -0.33 -3.76
CA VAL A 54 1.31 1.12 -3.90
C VAL A 54 1.13 1.82 -2.56
N ASP A 55 1.66 3.03 -2.45
CA ASP A 55 1.47 3.93 -1.30
C ASP A 55 1.24 5.36 -1.81
N ALA A 56 0.12 5.95 -1.44
CA ALA A 56 -0.22 7.31 -1.82
C ALA A 56 0.34 8.30 -0.77
N PRO A 57 0.73 9.52 -1.18
CA PRO A 57 0.99 10.61 -0.25
C PRO A 57 -0.18 10.81 0.72
N GLU A 58 0.15 11.18 1.95
CA GLU A 58 -0.81 11.33 3.04
C GLU A 58 -1.58 12.65 2.93
N ILE A 59 -2.91 12.57 2.82
CA ILE A 59 -3.76 13.75 2.94
C ILE A 59 -3.81 14.24 4.39
N SER A 60 -3.79 13.30 5.33
CA SER A 60 -3.83 13.55 6.77
C SER A 60 -3.17 12.42 7.54
N PHE A 61 -2.58 12.73 8.69
CA PHE A 61 -2.04 11.73 9.59
C PHE A 61 -2.07 12.21 11.04
N THR A 62 -1.73 11.37 12.02
CA THR A 62 -1.61 11.77 13.42
C THR A 62 -0.25 12.42 13.67
N LEU A 63 -0.23 13.63 14.25
CA LEU A 63 1.01 14.24 14.75
C LEU A 63 1.54 13.47 15.98
N PRO A 64 2.85 13.59 16.32
CA PRO A 64 3.42 12.93 17.49
C PRO A 64 2.64 13.21 18.78
N GLY A 65 2.33 12.16 19.53
CA GLY A 65 1.59 12.25 20.80
C GLY A 65 0.09 12.48 20.68
N GLU A 66 -0.45 12.57 19.46
CA GLU A 66 -1.87 12.78 19.22
C GLU A 66 -2.60 11.51 18.77
N ASN A 67 -3.92 11.51 18.96
CA ASN A 67 -4.82 10.43 18.57
C ASN A 67 -5.82 10.83 17.49
N ARG A 68 -5.72 12.06 16.96
CA ARG A 68 -6.58 12.59 15.91
C ARG A 68 -5.78 12.82 14.65
N PHE A 69 -6.38 12.46 13.53
CA PHE A 69 -5.84 12.81 12.21
C PHE A 69 -5.90 14.32 12.03
N THR A 70 -4.78 14.89 11.60
CA THR A 70 -4.62 16.29 11.23
C THR A 70 -4.20 16.32 9.76
N GLY A 71 -4.90 17.10 8.92
CA GLY A 71 -4.55 17.27 7.51
C GLY A 71 -3.15 17.85 7.35
N LEU A 72 -2.38 17.38 6.37
CA LEU A 72 -1.01 17.87 6.15
C LEU A 72 -0.95 19.33 5.68
N SER A 73 -2.05 19.90 5.20
CA SER A 73 -2.20 21.34 4.96
C SER A 73 -2.30 22.18 6.25
N ASN A 74 -2.45 21.56 7.42
CA ASN A 74 -2.45 22.28 8.69
C ASN A 74 -1.04 22.75 9.04
N ASN A 75 -0.90 24.02 9.44
CA ASN A 75 0.39 24.63 9.80
C ASN A 75 1.19 23.86 10.87
N ARG A 76 0.54 23.07 11.73
CA ARG A 76 1.23 22.23 12.72
C ARG A 76 2.10 21.15 12.08
N TRP A 77 1.74 20.66 10.89
CA TRP A 77 2.61 19.77 10.11
C TRP A 77 3.80 20.49 9.52
N GLU A 78 3.64 21.76 9.15
CA GLU A 78 4.73 22.60 8.65
C GLU A 78 5.76 22.87 9.76
N GLU A 79 5.28 23.21 10.96
CA GLU A 79 6.12 23.35 12.16
C GLU A 79 6.86 22.04 12.49
N PHE A 80 6.16 20.91 12.41
CA PHE A 80 6.72 19.59 12.70
C PHE A 80 7.80 19.18 11.67
N LEU A 81 7.48 19.27 10.38
CA LEU A 81 8.39 18.88 9.30
C LEU A 81 9.49 19.90 9.05
N ALA A 82 9.49 21.07 9.72
CA ALA A 82 10.66 21.95 9.72
C ALA A 82 11.89 21.30 10.38
N ASN A 83 11.68 20.52 11.45
CA ASN A 83 12.71 19.71 12.09
C ASN A 83 12.07 18.52 12.85
N PRO A 84 11.83 17.38 12.18
CA PRO A 84 11.12 16.27 12.80
C PRO A 84 12.03 15.36 13.67
N PHE A 85 13.33 15.63 13.77
CA PHE A 85 14.34 14.72 14.33
C PHE A 85 14.57 14.88 15.85
N GLY A 86 13.49 14.81 16.63
CA GLY A 86 13.58 14.88 18.10
C GLY A 86 14.34 13.70 18.73
N ASP A 87 14.75 13.86 19.99
CA ASP A 87 15.51 12.85 20.77
C ASP A 87 14.75 11.53 20.95
N ASP A 88 13.43 11.53 20.74
CA ASP A 88 12.54 10.37 20.82
C ASP A 88 12.59 9.47 19.58
N LEU A 89 13.38 9.83 18.55
CA LEU A 89 13.55 9.06 17.32
C LEU A 89 15.02 8.76 17.04
N SER A 90 15.41 7.49 17.16
CA SER A 90 16.76 7.04 16.84
C SER A 90 16.89 6.63 15.36
N LEU A 91 17.57 7.46 14.58
CA LEU A 91 17.90 7.20 13.18
C LEU A 91 19.40 6.94 12.98
N SER A 92 19.76 6.10 12.01
CA SER A 92 21.13 5.97 11.54
C SER A 92 21.61 7.31 10.98
N THR A 93 22.92 7.57 11.07
CA THR A 93 23.50 8.84 10.57
C THR A 93 23.22 9.05 9.09
N GLY A 94 23.25 7.97 8.30
CA GLY A 94 22.95 8.00 6.87
C GLY A 94 21.48 8.34 6.60
N LEU A 95 20.54 7.69 7.30
CA LEU A 95 19.11 7.98 7.13
C LEU A 95 18.77 9.40 7.58
N LEU A 96 19.35 9.87 8.69
CA LEU A 96 19.18 11.23 9.16
C LEU A 96 19.64 12.24 8.09
N SER A 97 20.82 12.04 7.53
CA SER A 97 21.37 12.92 6.48
C SER A 97 20.48 12.94 5.24
N TYR A 98 20.04 11.76 4.78
CA TYR A 98 19.12 11.63 3.64
C TYR A 98 17.78 12.37 3.87
N LEU A 99 17.21 12.29 5.07
CA LEU A 99 15.93 12.95 5.39
C LEU A 99 16.09 14.46 5.61
N GLN A 100 17.22 14.91 6.16
CA GLN A 100 17.49 16.34 6.40
C GLN A 100 17.42 17.18 5.12
N GLU A 101 17.80 16.61 3.98
CA GLU A 101 17.71 17.28 2.66
C GLU A 101 16.26 17.39 2.15
N LYS A 102 15.33 16.61 2.71
CA LYS A 102 13.95 16.47 2.23
C LYS A 102 12.93 17.22 3.07
N VAL A 103 13.22 17.39 4.35
CA VAL A 103 12.38 18.13 5.30
C VAL A 103 12.66 19.63 5.24
N GLY A 104 11.95 20.45 6.02
CA GLY A 104 12.06 21.91 6.02
C GLY A 104 10.84 22.61 5.41
N PRO A 105 10.91 23.95 5.24
CA PRO A 105 9.79 24.76 4.79
C PRO A 105 9.13 24.25 3.50
N GLY A 106 7.80 24.18 3.49
CA GLY A 106 6.95 23.70 2.41
C GLY A 106 6.87 22.17 2.28
N ALA A 107 7.53 21.38 3.14
CA ALA A 107 7.49 19.92 3.03
C ALA A 107 6.10 19.35 3.28
N ALA A 108 5.34 19.93 4.23
CA ALA A 108 3.99 19.47 4.54
C ALA A 108 3.03 19.76 3.38
N MET A 109 3.05 21.01 2.87
CA MET A 109 2.21 21.41 1.74
C MET A 109 2.58 20.68 0.44
N ASN A 110 3.88 20.44 0.18
CA ASN A 110 4.32 19.60 -0.94
C ASN A 110 3.67 18.22 -0.88
N HIS A 111 3.70 17.56 0.29
CA HIS A 111 3.12 16.24 0.46
C HIS A 111 1.59 16.25 0.33
N HIS A 112 0.92 17.25 0.90
CA HIS A 112 -0.52 17.43 0.80
C HIS A 112 -0.99 17.62 -0.66
N ASN A 113 -0.33 18.49 -1.43
CA ASN A 113 -0.68 18.73 -2.83
C ASN A 113 -0.55 17.48 -3.69
N HIS A 114 0.47 16.65 -3.43
CA HIS A 114 0.61 15.35 -4.10
C HIS A 114 -0.45 14.33 -3.64
N ALA A 115 -0.93 14.42 -2.39
CA ALA A 115 -2.02 13.59 -1.88
C ALA A 115 -3.35 13.95 -2.55
N GLU A 116 -3.70 15.23 -2.60
CA GLU A 116 -4.88 15.73 -3.34
C GLU A 116 -4.82 15.32 -4.81
N ALA A 117 -3.66 15.50 -5.46
CA ALA A 117 -3.49 15.11 -6.85
C ALA A 117 -3.61 13.60 -7.10
N ALA A 118 -3.39 12.76 -6.09
CA ALA A 118 -3.60 11.31 -6.16
C ALA A 118 -5.06 10.92 -5.88
N GLU A 119 -5.71 11.62 -4.95
CA GLU A 119 -7.14 11.50 -4.66
C GLU A 119 -7.97 11.89 -5.90
N ASP A 120 -7.74 13.08 -6.45
CA ASP A 120 -8.38 13.56 -7.68
C ASP A 120 -8.23 12.57 -8.84
N ALA A 121 -7.03 12.00 -9.01
CA ALA A 121 -6.76 11.03 -10.07
C ALA A 121 -7.57 9.74 -9.87
N LEU A 122 -7.73 9.28 -8.64
CA LEU A 122 -8.55 8.10 -8.34
C LEU A 122 -10.03 8.39 -8.58
N GLU A 123 -10.52 9.54 -8.12
CA GLU A 123 -11.91 9.96 -8.37
C GLU A 123 -12.21 10.05 -9.87
N GLN A 124 -11.31 10.64 -10.66
CA GLN A 124 -11.46 10.72 -12.11
C GLN A 124 -11.54 9.34 -12.78
N GLU A 125 -10.70 8.37 -12.36
CA GLU A 125 -10.77 7.00 -12.87
C GLU A 125 -12.11 6.32 -12.49
N LEU A 126 -12.62 6.57 -11.28
CA LEU A 126 -13.92 6.06 -10.83
C LEU A 126 -15.08 6.67 -11.62
N PHE A 127 -15.11 7.99 -11.81
CA PHE A 127 -16.15 8.68 -12.60
C PHE A 127 -16.14 8.22 -14.06
N LYS A 128 -14.94 8.01 -14.62
CA LYS A 128 -14.80 7.43 -15.95
C LYS A 128 -15.37 6.02 -16.02
N ASP A 129 -15.06 5.16 -15.05
CA ASP A 129 -15.55 3.79 -15.04
C ASP A 129 -17.07 3.71 -14.79
N LEU A 130 -17.63 4.60 -13.97
CA LEU A 130 -19.08 4.80 -13.82
C LEU A 130 -19.74 5.13 -15.16
N SER A 131 -19.17 6.11 -15.87
CA SER A 131 -19.67 6.57 -17.16
C SER A 131 -19.60 5.47 -18.23
N VAL A 132 -18.47 4.78 -18.34
CA VAL A 132 -18.26 3.69 -19.30
C VAL A 132 -19.26 2.56 -19.06
N LEU A 133 -19.47 2.15 -17.80
CA LEU A 133 -20.39 1.07 -17.48
C LEU A 133 -21.87 1.50 -17.51
N GLY A 134 -22.15 2.79 -17.64
CA GLY A 134 -23.51 3.34 -17.54
C GLY A 134 -24.15 3.04 -16.19
N LYS A 135 -23.37 3.10 -15.10
CA LYS A 135 -23.81 2.79 -13.74
C LYS A 135 -23.93 4.05 -12.90
N SER A 136 -24.92 4.05 -12.01
CA SER A 136 -25.00 5.01 -10.91
C SER A 136 -23.96 4.67 -9.83
N GLU A 137 -23.66 5.61 -8.94
CA GLU A 137 -22.81 5.35 -7.76
C GLU A 137 -23.40 4.23 -6.87
N GLU A 138 -24.73 4.11 -6.82
CA GLU A 138 -25.44 3.10 -6.03
C GLU A 138 -25.31 1.69 -6.63
N ASP A 139 -25.29 1.58 -7.95
CA ASP A 139 -25.20 0.30 -8.67
C ASP A 139 -23.76 -0.11 -9.00
N PHE A 140 -22.79 0.78 -8.78
CA PHE A 140 -21.41 0.53 -9.10
C PHE A 140 -20.79 -0.47 -8.13
N GLN A 141 -20.12 -1.47 -8.70
CA GLN A 141 -19.53 -2.56 -7.94
C GLN A 141 -18.05 -2.65 -8.23
N PHE A 142 -17.29 -3.03 -7.21
CA PHE A 142 -15.86 -3.28 -7.32
C PHE A 142 -15.58 -4.77 -7.46
N PHE A 143 -14.56 -5.09 -8.24
CA PHE A 143 -13.93 -6.41 -8.29
C PHE A 143 -12.63 -6.35 -7.51
N LEU A 144 -12.55 -7.12 -6.42
CA LEU A 144 -11.41 -7.14 -5.50
C LEU A 144 -10.61 -8.43 -5.70
N VAL A 145 -9.30 -8.31 -5.89
CA VAL A 145 -8.38 -9.44 -6.00
C VAL A 145 -7.38 -9.37 -4.85
N PHE A 146 -7.43 -10.38 -3.97
CA PHE A 146 -6.58 -10.47 -2.78
C PHE A 146 -5.27 -11.21 -3.07
N ALA A 147 -4.23 -10.88 -2.31
CA ALA A 147 -2.98 -11.62 -2.29
C ALA A 147 -2.94 -12.61 -1.10
N HIS A 148 -1.74 -12.95 -0.61
CA HIS A 148 -1.57 -13.90 0.48
C HIS A 148 -2.16 -13.39 1.80
N GLU A 149 -1.79 -12.18 2.22
CA GLU A 149 -2.43 -11.54 3.37
C GLU A 149 -3.63 -10.73 2.85
N ILE A 150 -4.82 -11.09 3.34
CA ILE A 150 -6.10 -10.52 2.88
C ILE A 150 -6.44 -9.21 3.61
N MET A 151 -5.94 -9.03 4.83
CA MET A 151 -6.32 -7.93 5.71
C MET A 151 -5.12 -7.42 6.50
N ASP A 152 -5.05 -6.11 6.71
CA ASP A 152 -4.07 -5.52 7.61
C ASP A 152 -4.54 -5.50 9.06
N ARG A 153 -3.62 -5.17 9.98
CA ARG A 153 -3.92 -5.07 11.42
C ARG A 153 -4.99 -4.03 11.78
N TYR A 154 -5.35 -3.13 10.86
CA TYR A 154 -6.35 -2.08 11.07
C TYR A 154 -7.75 -2.48 10.59
N GLY A 155 -7.92 -3.70 10.08
CA GLY A 155 -9.20 -4.19 9.58
C GLY A 155 -9.49 -3.80 8.13
N ARG A 156 -8.49 -3.37 7.37
CA ARG A 156 -8.66 -3.02 5.96
C ARG A 156 -8.32 -4.20 5.07
N LEU A 157 -9.15 -4.43 4.07
CA LEU A 157 -8.91 -5.39 3.02
C LEU A 157 -7.73 -4.95 2.14
N LEU A 158 -6.80 -5.86 1.87
CA LEU A 158 -5.61 -5.66 1.05
C LEU A 158 -5.84 -6.26 -0.34
N CYS A 159 -6.01 -5.42 -1.36
CA CYS A 159 -6.30 -5.94 -2.69
C CYS A 159 -5.82 -5.06 -3.84
N PHE A 160 -5.85 -5.66 -5.02
CA PHE A 160 -5.94 -4.97 -6.29
C PHE A 160 -7.42 -4.79 -6.64
N ILE A 161 -7.81 -3.56 -6.97
CA ILE A 161 -9.21 -3.20 -7.16
C ILE A 161 -9.47 -2.77 -8.60
N ASN A 162 -10.59 -3.21 -9.15
CA ASN A 162 -11.05 -2.79 -10.47
C ASN A 162 -12.57 -2.60 -10.45
N ARG A 163 -13.14 -2.04 -11.51
CA ARG A 163 -14.58 -2.07 -11.72
C ARG A 163 -15.08 -3.51 -11.90
N HIS A 164 -16.22 -3.85 -11.33
CA HIS A 164 -16.85 -5.13 -11.57
C HIS A 164 -17.48 -5.14 -12.96
N GLN A 165 -16.92 -5.97 -13.83
CA GLN A 165 -17.30 -6.06 -15.24
C GLN A 165 -17.31 -7.55 -15.64
N PRO A 166 -18.45 -8.26 -15.50
CA PRO A 166 -18.53 -9.71 -15.73
C PRO A 166 -17.98 -10.15 -17.08
N ASP A 167 -18.34 -9.43 -18.16
CA ASP A 167 -17.72 -9.59 -19.48
C ASP A 167 -16.47 -8.68 -19.56
N PRO A 168 -15.24 -9.22 -19.55
CA PRO A 168 -14.03 -8.41 -19.55
C PRO A 168 -13.81 -7.62 -20.86
N SER A 169 -14.65 -7.81 -21.88
CA SER A 169 -14.53 -7.15 -23.18
C SER A 169 -15.65 -6.15 -23.48
N ALA A 170 -16.72 -6.12 -22.69
CA ALA A 170 -17.88 -5.25 -22.89
C ALA A 170 -18.23 -4.42 -21.64
N PRO A 171 -18.67 -3.15 -21.78
CA PRO A 171 -18.86 -2.39 -23.03
C PRO A 171 -17.54 -1.98 -23.72
N GLU A 172 -16.43 -2.06 -23.01
CA GLU A 172 -15.07 -1.95 -23.53
C GLU A 172 -14.17 -2.94 -22.76
N SER A 173 -12.93 -3.13 -23.21
CA SER A 173 -11.96 -3.97 -22.49
C SER A 173 -11.75 -3.49 -21.06
N ARG A 174 -11.79 -4.42 -20.10
CA ARG A 174 -11.51 -4.13 -18.70
C ARG A 174 -10.12 -3.48 -18.59
N PRO A 175 -9.98 -2.32 -17.94
CA PRO A 175 -8.69 -1.65 -17.89
C PRO A 175 -7.81 -2.30 -16.82
N ALA A 176 -6.59 -1.80 -16.67
CA ALA A 176 -5.75 -2.11 -15.51
C ALA A 176 -6.47 -1.76 -14.19
N THR A 177 -6.02 -2.33 -13.08
CA THR A 177 -6.57 -2.05 -11.75
C THR A 177 -6.32 -0.59 -11.35
N TYR A 178 -7.11 -0.02 -10.44
CA TYR A 178 -6.88 1.37 -10.00
C TYR A 178 -5.49 1.55 -9.38
N ASN A 179 -4.97 0.52 -8.69
CA ASN A 179 -3.59 0.48 -8.20
C ASN A 179 -2.58 0.76 -9.32
N GLU A 180 -2.72 0.04 -10.44
CA GLU A 180 -1.82 0.11 -11.59
C GLU A 180 -2.00 1.41 -12.37
N ARG A 181 -3.24 1.90 -12.52
CA ARG A 181 -3.52 3.18 -13.20
C ARG A 181 -2.86 4.35 -12.48
N LEU A 182 -3.03 4.44 -11.15
CA LEU A 182 -2.41 5.49 -10.34
C LEU A 182 -0.88 5.40 -10.36
N LEU A 183 -0.33 4.17 -10.30
CA LEU A 183 1.11 3.96 -10.38
C LEU A 183 1.66 4.42 -11.74
N LYS A 184 0.98 4.04 -12.83
CA LYS A 184 1.34 4.45 -14.19
C LYS A 184 1.24 5.96 -14.41
N ALA A 185 0.30 6.62 -13.76
CA ALA A 185 0.17 8.08 -13.79
C ALA A 185 1.19 8.81 -12.90
N GLY A 186 2.07 8.08 -12.19
CA GLY A 186 3.04 8.66 -11.26
C GLY A 186 2.37 9.37 -10.08
N LYS A 187 1.16 8.98 -9.69
CA LYS A 187 0.40 9.60 -8.59
C LYS A 187 0.64 8.95 -7.23
N VAL A 188 1.16 7.73 -7.24
CA VAL A 188 1.50 6.95 -6.05
C VAL A 188 2.90 6.37 -6.20
N ILE A 189 3.55 6.04 -5.09
CA ILE A 189 4.83 5.32 -5.13
C ILE A 189 4.57 3.80 -5.13
N PRO A 190 5.49 2.99 -5.67
CA PRO A 190 5.49 1.56 -5.43
C PRO A 190 5.82 1.30 -3.96
N TYR A 191 5.10 0.36 -3.38
CA TYR A 191 5.38 -0.12 -2.03
C TYR A 191 5.18 -1.63 -1.99
N PHE A 192 6.12 -2.32 -2.63
CA PHE A 192 6.12 -3.76 -2.75
C PHE A 192 6.49 -4.37 -1.40
N ILE A 193 5.55 -5.08 -0.79
CA ILE A 193 5.74 -5.76 0.49
C ILE A 193 5.54 -7.24 0.24
N TRP A 194 6.57 -8.03 0.53
CA TRP A 194 6.46 -9.49 0.50
C TRP A 194 5.58 -9.98 1.66
N PRO A 195 4.74 -11.00 1.47
CA PRO A 195 4.56 -11.83 0.26
C PRO A 195 3.57 -11.26 -0.78
N ASN A 196 2.93 -10.13 -0.48
CA ASN A 196 1.84 -9.54 -1.26
C ASN A 196 2.30 -8.75 -2.51
N ILE A 197 3.31 -9.24 -3.21
CA ILE A 197 3.87 -8.57 -4.40
C ILE A 197 3.09 -8.86 -5.68
N ASN A 198 2.34 -9.97 -5.73
CA ASN A 198 1.49 -10.30 -6.86
C ASN A 198 0.33 -11.22 -6.42
N PRO A 199 -0.94 -10.79 -6.53
CA PRO A 199 -2.08 -11.60 -6.12
C PRO A 199 -2.45 -12.69 -7.13
N PHE A 200 -2.04 -12.56 -8.40
CA PHE A 200 -2.30 -13.50 -9.48
C PHE A 200 -1.35 -14.69 -9.45
N ARG A 201 -0.26 -14.60 -8.69
CA ARG A 201 0.62 -15.72 -8.43
C ARG A 201 0.12 -16.51 -7.22
N LYS A 202 -0.58 -17.62 -7.48
CA LYS A 202 -0.85 -18.62 -6.43
C LYS A 202 0.47 -19.25 -5.98
N GLN A 203 0.99 -18.83 -4.84
CA GLN A 203 2.11 -19.49 -4.19
C GLN A 203 1.59 -20.73 -3.46
N LYS A 204 2.27 -21.86 -3.58
CA LYS A 204 1.84 -23.10 -2.91
C LYS A 204 2.00 -23.00 -1.40
N SER A 205 2.98 -22.22 -0.92
CA SER A 205 3.19 -21.88 0.48
C SER A 205 4.01 -20.59 0.61
N ILE A 206 3.98 -20.00 1.81
CA ILE A 206 4.82 -18.85 2.18
C ILE A 206 6.32 -19.18 2.16
N VAL A 207 6.69 -20.45 2.35
CA VAL A 207 8.08 -20.92 2.31
C VAL A 207 8.60 -20.97 0.87
N GLU A 208 7.77 -21.42 -0.07
CA GLU A 208 8.10 -21.43 -1.50
C GLU A 208 8.05 -20.03 -2.15
N ALA A 209 7.45 -19.06 -1.44
CA ALA A 209 7.37 -17.67 -1.85
C ALA A 209 8.68 -16.90 -1.72
N VAL A 210 9.62 -17.42 -0.93
CA VAL A 210 10.93 -16.79 -0.71
C VAL A 210 11.67 -16.74 -2.04
N ILE A 211 12.21 -15.57 -2.36
CA ILE A 211 13.01 -15.37 -3.58
C ILE A 211 14.27 -16.24 -3.47
N PRO A 212 14.55 -17.12 -4.45
CA PRO A 212 15.78 -17.89 -4.46
C PRO A 212 17.02 -16.99 -4.50
N LEU A 213 18.12 -17.47 -3.94
CA LEU A 213 19.39 -16.75 -3.92
C LEU A 213 19.83 -16.38 -5.35
N GLY A 214 20.26 -15.14 -5.53
CA GLY A 214 20.76 -14.60 -6.79
C GLY A 214 19.70 -14.56 -7.90
N LYS A 215 18.43 -14.39 -7.52
CA LYS A 215 17.29 -14.36 -8.45
C LYS A 215 16.34 -13.18 -8.28
N ALA A 216 16.66 -12.19 -7.45
CA ALA A 216 15.76 -11.07 -7.18
C ALA A 216 15.48 -10.23 -8.43
N ASN A 217 16.52 -9.75 -9.13
CA ASN A 217 16.37 -9.01 -10.39
C ASN A 217 15.78 -9.89 -11.48
N ASP A 218 16.27 -11.12 -11.58
CA ASP A 218 15.81 -12.14 -12.51
C ASP A 218 14.28 -12.36 -12.42
N ILE A 219 13.75 -12.51 -11.19
CA ILE A 219 12.32 -12.65 -10.92
C ILE A 219 11.59 -11.35 -11.22
N ALA A 220 12.13 -10.21 -10.78
CA ALA A 220 11.49 -8.91 -10.98
C ALA A 220 11.37 -8.51 -12.46
N ASN A 221 12.17 -9.10 -13.34
CA ASN A 221 12.11 -8.87 -14.79
C ASN A 221 11.31 -9.96 -15.54
N LYS A 222 11.16 -11.16 -14.97
CA LYS A 222 10.38 -12.26 -15.57
C LYS A 222 8.91 -12.19 -15.20
N GLU A 223 8.60 -11.75 -14.00
CA GLU A 223 7.23 -11.62 -13.51
C GLU A 223 6.58 -10.37 -14.14
N GLU A 224 5.53 -10.57 -14.92
CA GLU A 224 4.95 -9.53 -15.77
C GLU A 224 4.37 -8.36 -14.98
N THR A 225 3.69 -8.64 -13.87
CA THR A 225 3.03 -7.59 -13.06
C THR A 225 4.09 -6.71 -12.39
N LEU A 226 5.07 -7.33 -11.72
CA LEU A 226 6.17 -6.63 -11.07
C LEU A 226 7.05 -5.88 -12.08
N ARG A 227 7.39 -6.50 -13.22
CA ARG A 227 8.15 -5.85 -14.30
C ARG A 227 7.41 -4.61 -14.80
N SER A 228 6.10 -4.73 -15.08
CA SER A 228 5.31 -3.63 -15.63
C SER A 228 5.20 -2.48 -14.65
N ALA A 229 4.92 -2.78 -13.37
CA ALA A 229 4.87 -1.78 -12.29
C ALA A 229 6.20 -1.00 -12.18
N ARG A 230 7.34 -1.71 -12.23
CA ARG A 230 8.67 -1.09 -12.21
C ARG A 230 8.94 -0.23 -13.43
N GLN A 231 8.58 -0.73 -14.62
CA GLN A 231 8.77 0.02 -15.86
C GLN A 231 7.92 1.28 -15.91
N TRP A 232 6.65 1.23 -15.51
CA TRP A 232 5.79 2.41 -15.51
C TRP A 232 6.33 3.54 -14.64
N LEU A 233 6.89 3.20 -13.48
CA LEU A 233 7.45 4.23 -12.61
C LEU A 233 8.78 4.78 -13.13
N ARG A 234 9.61 3.93 -13.73
CA ARG A 234 10.80 4.38 -14.46
C ARG A 234 10.41 5.36 -15.56
N ASP A 235 9.39 5.04 -16.35
CA ASP A 235 8.86 5.92 -17.39
C ASP A 235 8.33 7.24 -16.81
N ALA A 236 7.58 7.20 -15.71
CA ALA A 236 7.08 8.39 -15.03
C ALA A 236 8.21 9.28 -14.50
N ARG A 237 9.28 8.67 -13.97
CA ARG A 237 10.48 9.37 -13.49
C ARG A 237 11.26 10.00 -14.64
N GLU A 238 11.43 9.30 -15.76
CA GLU A 238 12.10 9.81 -16.96
C GLU A 238 11.31 10.97 -17.60
N GLN A 239 9.98 10.86 -17.63
CA GLN A 239 9.07 11.90 -18.11
C GLN A 239 8.88 13.04 -17.11
N LYS A 240 9.32 12.86 -15.86
CA LYS A 240 9.21 13.84 -14.77
C LYS A 240 7.76 14.25 -14.50
N ILE A 241 6.88 13.27 -14.37
CA ILE A 241 5.45 13.49 -14.12
C ILE A 241 5.05 13.08 -12.70
N GLY A 242 3.95 13.68 -12.22
CA GLY A 242 3.36 13.36 -10.92
C GLY A 242 4.34 13.61 -9.78
N ILE A 243 4.60 12.58 -8.98
CA ILE A 243 5.54 12.65 -7.84
C ILE A 243 7.00 12.94 -8.26
N PHE A 244 7.33 12.85 -9.56
CA PHE A 244 8.65 13.16 -10.11
C PHE A 244 8.72 14.51 -10.83
N ASP A 245 7.71 15.36 -10.71
CA ASP A 245 7.69 16.70 -11.30
C ASP A 245 8.97 17.48 -10.96
N VAL A 246 9.60 18.13 -11.95
CA VAL A 246 10.88 18.83 -11.73
C VAL A 246 10.73 20.08 -10.85
N ALA A 247 9.62 20.78 -11.00
CA ALA A 247 9.36 22.01 -10.25
C ALA A 247 8.90 21.72 -8.82
N ASN A 248 8.22 20.59 -8.61
CA ASN A 248 7.67 20.21 -7.32
C ASN A 248 7.68 18.69 -7.10
N PRO A 249 8.86 18.03 -7.01
CA PRO A 249 8.92 16.60 -6.77
C PRO A 249 8.42 16.27 -5.37
N LEU A 250 7.88 15.06 -5.17
CA LEU A 250 7.52 14.60 -3.83
C LEU A 250 8.78 14.49 -2.97
N ARG A 251 8.84 15.25 -1.87
CA ARG A 251 10.04 15.35 -1.04
C ARG A 251 10.23 14.14 -0.12
N LEU A 252 9.17 13.80 0.60
CA LEU A 252 9.10 12.66 1.53
C LEU A 252 8.17 11.58 0.99
N LEU A 253 8.60 10.32 1.12
CA LEU A 253 7.73 9.17 0.84
C LEU A 253 6.64 9.06 1.92
N PRO A 254 5.46 8.48 1.62
CA PRO A 254 4.36 8.45 2.57
C PRO A 254 4.71 7.68 3.86
N PHE A 255 5.41 6.55 3.73
CA PHE A 255 5.87 5.83 4.92
C PHE A 255 6.93 6.60 5.73
N GLU A 256 7.68 7.52 5.11
CA GLU A 256 8.63 8.40 5.82
C GLU A 256 7.88 9.37 6.73
N VAL A 257 6.82 10.01 6.24
CA VAL A 257 5.94 10.86 7.06
C VAL A 257 5.38 10.07 8.25
N ARG A 258 4.89 8.85 8.00
CA ARG A 258 4.31 8.00 9.06
C ARG A 258 5.32 7.69 10.16
N PHE A 259 6.52 7.22 9.80
CA PHE A 259 7.49 6.76 10.79
C PHE A 259 8.07 7.96 11.58
N LEU A 260 8.24 9.11 10.93
CA LEU A 260 8.64 10.36 11.58
C LEU A 260 7.60 10.80 12.61
N ALA A 261 6.31 10.78 12.24
CA ALA A 261 5.22 11.18 13.10
C ALA A 261 4.94 10.19 14.24
N GLN A 262 5.09 8.89 13.98
CA GLN A 262 4.92 7.82 14.97
C GLN A 262 6.07 7.69 15.94
N ARG A 263 7.19 8.40 15.72
CA ARG A 263 8.42 8.25 16.52
C ARG A 263 8.94 6.82 16.53
N HIS A 264 8.86 6.16 15.39
CA HIS A 264 9.31 4.78 15.24
C HIS A 264 10.13 4.65 13.97
N PRO A 265 11.39 4.17 14.00
CA PRO A 265 12.17 4.00 12.79
C PRO A 265 11.54 2.94 11.88
N PRO A 266 11.83 2.94 10.57
CA PRO A 266 11.41 1.86 9.69
C PRO A 266 11.98 0.52 10.19
N ASN A 267 11.18 -0.54 10.10
CA ASN A 267 11.53 -1.87 10.61
C ASN A 267 11.53 -2.98 9.54
N ARG A 268 11.15 -2.66 8.30
CA ARG A 268 11.12 -3.62 7.20
C ARG A 268 12.47 -3.68 6.51
N TRP A 269 13.01 -4.89 6.39
CA TRP A 269 14.24 -5.14 5.63
C TRP A 269 13.97 -4.97 4.13
N VAL A 270 14.99 -4.73 3.33
CA VAL A 270 14.81 -4.44 1.91
C VAL A 270 15.67 -5.34 1.04
N ILE A 271 15.08 -5.88 -0.03
CA ILE A 271 15.81 -6.52 -1.14
C ILE A 271 15.88 -5.51 -2.28
N ASP A 272 17.07 -5.34 -2.86
CA ASP A 272 17.29 -4.55 -4.08
C ASP A 272 16.94 -5.38 -5.32
N LEU A 273 15.77 -5.14 -5.90
CA LEU A 273 15.32 -5.77 -7.14
C LEU A 273 16.12 -5.34 -8.37
N GLY A 274 17.02 -4.36 -8.24
CA GLY A 274 17.99 -3.98 -9.26
C GLY A 274 19.20 -4.92 -9.33
N LYS A 275 19.38 -5.82 -8.36
CA LYS A 275 20.53 -6.71 -8.23
C LYS A 275 20.12 -8.17 -8.03
N ASP A 276 21.04 -9.08 -8.35
CA ASP A 276 20.95 -10.52 -8.03
C ASP A 276 21.94 -10.89 -6.91
N ASP A 277 22.03 -10.05 -5.88
CA ASP A 277 22.74 -10.41 -4.64
C ASP A 277 21.80 -11.14 -3.66
N ASN A 278 22.31 -11.45 -2.48
CA ASN A 278 21.61 -12.20 -1.42
C ASN A 278 21.50 -11.40 -0.13
N ILE A 279 21.51 -10.07 -0.23
CA ILE A 279 21.58 -9.19 0.94
C ILE A 279 20.19 -8.67 1.29
N LEU A 280 19.82 -8.85 2.55
CA LEU A 280 18.74 -8.11 3.19
C LEU A 280 19.32 -6.82 3.73
N ILE A 281 19.01 -5.71 3.09
CA ILE A 281 19.43 -4.36 3.48
C ILE A 281 18.68 -3.96 4.76
N LYS A 282 19.40 -3.33 5.69
CA LYS A 282 18.84 -2.90 6.97
C LYS A 282 17.67 -1.94 6.74
N PRO A 283 16.63 -1.98 7.61
CA PRO A 283 15.47 -1.14 7.44
C PRO A 283 15.74 0.35 7.32
N GLN A 284 16.78 0.87 7.97
CA GLN A 284 17.15 2.29 7.90
C GLN A 284 18.03 2.65 6.69
N GLU A 285 18.51 1.66 5.93
CA GLU A 285 19.38 1.85 4.77
C GLU A 285 18.62 1.69 3.44
N TYR A 286 17.28 1.69 3.45
CA TYR A 286 16.45 1.57 2.24
C TYR A 286 16.75 2.64 1.18
N TYR A 287 17.20 3.83 1.60
CA TYR A 287 17.49 4.96 0.72
C TYR A 287 18.73 4.73 -0.15
N THR A 288 19.58 3.75 0.21
CA THR A 288 20.75 3.35 -0.58
C THR A 288 20.38 2.69 -1.91
N ILE A 289 19.14 2.22 -2.06
CA ILE A 289 18.56 1.83 -3.35
C ILE A 289 17.93 3.09 -3.95
N PRO A 290 18.53 3.73 -4.97
CA PRO A 290 18.13 5.07 -5.42
C PRO A 290 16.71 5.10 -6.00
N ASN A 291 16.33 4.05 -6.71
CA ASN A 291 15.04 3.93 -7.38
C ASN A 291 14.03 3.26 -6.44
N VAL A 292 12.90 3.91 -6.20
CA VAL A 292 11.85 3.38 -5.31
C VAL A 292 11.20 2.12 -5.89
N GLU A 293 11.16 2.01 -7.22
CA GLU A 293 10.67 0.83 -7.94
C GLU A 293 11.54 -0.42 -7.75
N ASP A 294 12.77 -0.26 -7.27
CA ASP A 294 13.68 -1.38 -7.05
C ASP A 294 13.65 -1.88 -5.59
N ARG A 295 12.79 -1.32 -4.73
CA ARG A 295 12.71 -1.67 -3.30
C ARG A 295 11.63 -2.70 -3.03
N LEU A 296 12.03 -3.90 -2.59
CA LEU A 296 11.12 -4.91 -2.06
C LEU A 296 11.25 -4.98 -0.53
N PHE A 297 10.19 -4.61 0.18
CA PHE A 297 10.16 -4.62 1.64
C PHE A 297 9.76 -6.00 2.17
N ILE A 298 10.54 -6.49 3.14
CA ILE A 298 10.33 -7.74 3.86
C ILE A 298 9.95 -7.39 5.31
N PRO A 299 8.71 -7.69 5.75
CA PRO A 299 8.34 -7.58 7.15
C PRO A 299 9.28 -8.37 8.06
N GLU A 300 9.59 -7.81 9.23
CA GLU A 300 10.60 -8.34 10.15
C GLU A 300 10.31 -9.79 10.57
N GLU A 301 9.03 -10.12 10.75
CA GLU A 301 8.53 -11.45 11.10
C GLU A 301 8.90 -12.52 10.07
N TYR A 302 9.14 -12.14 8.81
CA TYR A 302 9.51 -13.06 7.74
C TYR A 302 11.02 -13.15 7.51
N VAL A 303 11.83 -12.29 8.12
CA VAL A 303 13.29 -12.31 7.95
C VAL A 303 13.93 -13.64 8.35
N PRO A 304 13.54 -14.32 9.45
CA PRO A 304 14.11 -15.63 9.79
C PRO A 304 13.96 -16.66 8.67
N LEU A 305 12.83 -16.63 7.96
CA LEU A 305 12.56 -17.53 6.83
C LEU A 305 13.52 -17.25 5.65
N PHE A 306 13.81 -15.98 5.35
CA PHE A 306 14.80 -15.64 4.32
C PHE A 306 16.22 -16.09 4.73
N VAL A 307 16.59 -15.88 6.00
CA VAL A 307 17.90 -16.31 6.53
C VAL A 307 18.06 -17.84 6.48
N GLU A 308 17.01 -18.60 6.81
CA GLU A 308 17.01 -20.06 6.68
C GLU A 308 17.23 -20.51 5.21
N LYS A 309 16.72 -19.72 4.25
CA LYS A 309 16.95 -19.95 2.81
C LYS A 309 18.31 -19.43 2.31
N GLY A 310 19.17 -18.95 3.20
CA GLY A 310 20.55 -18.54 2.91
C GLY A 310 20.73 -17.06 2.57
N TRP A 311 19.70 -16.22 2.73
CA TRP A 311 19.86 -14.77 2.63
C TRP A 311 20.69 -14.24 3.80
N GLN A 312 21.53 -13.24 3.52
CA GLN A 312 22.41 -12.64 4.51
C GLN A 312 21.85 -11.28 4.93
N ARG A 313 21.80 -11.03 6.24
CA ARG A 313 21.53 -9.69 6.75
C ARG A 313 22.75 -8.81 6.48
N GLN A 314 22.53 -7.59 6.00
CA GLN A 314 23.59 -6.58 5.93
C GLN A 314 24.20 -6.38 7.33
N GLU A 315 25.53 -6.38 7.38
CA GLU A 315 26.32 -6.19 8.60
C GLU A 315 26.19 -4.79 9.19
#